data_AF-A0A1J4L493-F1
#
_entry.id   AF-A0A1J4L493-F1
#
_cell.length_a   1.000
_cell.length_b   1.000
_cell.length_c   1.000
_cell.angle_alpha   90.00
_cell.angle_beta   90.00
_cell.angle_gamma   90.00
#
_symmetry.space_group_name_H-M   'P 1'
#
loop_
_entity.id
_entity.type
_entity.pdbx_description
1 polymer ?
#
loop_
_entity_poly.entity_id
_entity_poly.type
_entity_poly.pdbx_seq_one_letter_code
_entity_poly.pdbx_strand_id
1 'polypeptide(L)'
;MLEEPKKIGEGGDYETLEDALRNQQPGVSLSLPPGEQVFDEPVIINKSFALLSGSQEPAVIKAPLIKFDMEPSVFCVCTNVKFIGKIEIVNGSTVTFEDCHFYCEEECPAIVTVTDSSPTFRICHFHDFAGVGVNYFGTKGGIITDCTFENISGEMIMKNDNAKPFSDHNTKK
;
A
#
# COMPACT_ATOMS: atom_id res chain seq x y z
N MET A 1 0.14 -16.06 22.06
CA MET A 1 1.54 -15.73 21.72
C MET A 1 1.50 -15.37 20.24
N LEU A 2 1.68 -14.10 19.89
CA LEU A 2 1.78 -13.71 18.48
C LEU A 2 3.10 -14.29 17.96
N GLU A 3 3.09 -15.00 16.84
CA GLU A 3 4.32 -15.51 16.23
C GLU A 3 5.21 -14.33 15.82
N GLU A 4 6.53 -14.49 15.97
CA GLU A 4 7.48 -13.47 15.53
C GLU A 4 7.43 -13.32 14.00
N PRO A 5 7.54 -12.09 13.45
CA PRO A 5 7.56 -11.88 12.02
C PRO A 5 8.72 -12.62 11.35
N LYS A 6 8.44 -13.26 10.20
CA LYS A 6 9.44 -13.93 9.36
C LYS A 6 10.28 -12.88 8.63
N LYS A 7 11.60 -13.02 8.64
CA LYS A 7 12.51 -12.00 8.08
C LYS A 7 12.69 -12.21 6.58
N ILE A 8 12.85 -11.12 5.83
CA ILE A 8 13.23 -11.13 4.41
C ILE A 8 14.63 -10.50 4.27
N GLY A 9 15.44 -10.97 3.31
CA GLY A 9 16.79 -10.46 3.02
C GLY A 9 17.91 -11.32 3.63
N GLU A 10 19.13 -10.78 3.66
CA GLU A 10 20.32 -11.48 4.15
C GLU A 10 20.15 -11.93 5.62
N GLY A 11 20.20 -13.24 5.85
CA GLY A 11 19.93 -13.86 7.16
C GLY A 11 18.44 -14.01 7.53
N GLY A 12 17.53 -13.81 6.56
CA GLY A 12 16.09 -14.05 6.69
C GLY A 12 15.61 -15.41 6.15
N ASP A 13 14.30 -15.63 6.21
CA ASP A 13 13.62 -16.84 5.70
C ASP A 13 13.57 -16.89 4.16
N TYR A 14 13.70 -15.72 3.50
CA TYR A 14 13.69 -15.57 2.05
C TYR A 14 14.70 -14.49 1.64
N GLU A 15 15.38 -14.68 0.51
CA GLU A 15 16.35 -13.71 -0.02
C GLU A 15 15.67 -12.42 -0.53
N THR A 16 14.46 -12.56 -1.10
CA THR A 16 13.70 -11.44 -1.69
C THR A 16 12.26 -11.41 -1.20
N LEU A 17 11.62 -10.24 -1.26
CA LEU A 17 10.19 -10.12 -1.03
C LEU A 17 9.38 -10.85 -2.10
N GLU A 18 9.83 -10.92 -3.35
CA GLU A 18 9.13 -11.71 -4.38
C GLU A 18 9.06 -13.19 -3.98
N ASP A 19 10.17 -13.77 -3.53
CA ASP A 19 10.22 -15.15 -3.08
C ASP A 19 9.34 -15.39 -1.86
N ALA A 20 9.31 -14.44 -0.92
CA ALA A 20 8.43 -14.49 0.23
C ALA A 20 6.96 -14.47 -0.21
N LEU A 21 6.53 -13.53 -1.05
CA LEU A 21 5.15 -13.43 -1.54
C LEU A 21 4.72 -14.71 -2.31
N ARG A 22 5.64 -15.29 -3.08
CA ARG A 22 5.39 -16.51 -3.87
C ARG A 22 5.26 -17.75 -2.99
N ASN A 23 6.21 -17.99 -2.08
CA ASN A 23 6.37 -19.27 -1.41
C ASN A 23 5.78 -19.35 -0.01
N GLN A 24 5.54 -18.20 0.64
CA GLN A 24 5.04 -18.19 2.00
C GLN A 24 3.53 -18.50 2.07
N GLN A 25 3.13 -19.13 3.18
CA GLN A 25 1.72 -19.34 3.50
C GLN A 25 1.00 -18.00 3.79
N PRO A 26 -0.26 -17.83 3.33
CA PRO A 26 -1.07 -16.68 3.71
C PRO A 26 -1.25 -16.57 5.23
N GLY A 27 -1.38 -15.35 5.72
CA GLY A 27 -1.68 -15.02 7.12
C GLY A 27 -0.45 -14.77 7.99
N VAL A 28 0.76 -14.85 7.43
CA VAL A 28 1.99 -14.58 8.20
C VAL A 28 2.35 -13.10 8.22
N SER A 29 3.16 -12.73 9.21
CA SER A 29 3.85 -11.44 9.24
C SER A 29 5.23 -11.56 8.61
N LEU A 30 5.57 -10.62 7.73
CA LEU A 30 6.84 -10.48 7.04
C LEU A 30 7.52 -9.20 7.52
N SER A 31 8.69 -9.34 8.15
CA SER A 31 9.54 -8.21 8.52
C SER A 31 10.38 -7.81 7.30
N LEU A 32 10.13 -6.59 6.84
CA LEU A 32 10.88 -5.99 5.75
C LEU A 32 12.14 -5.32 6.32
N PRO A 33 13.33 -5.65 5.78
CA PRO A 33 14.56 -4.98 6.18
C PRO A 33 14.54 -3.51 5.71
N PRO A 34 15.30 -2.61 6.37
CA PRO A 34 15.50 -1.26 5.87
C PRO A 34 16.20 -1.29 4.50
N GLY A 35 15.94 -0.28 3.68
CA GLY A 35 16.50 -0.16 2.34
C GLY A 35 15.47 -0.31 1.21
N GLU A 36 15.95 -0.15 -0.02
CA GLU A 36 15.13 -0.15 -1.23
C GLU A 36 15.09 -1.51 -1.92
N GLN A 37 13.90 -2.08 -2.00
CA GLN A 37 13.60 -3.28 -2.76
C GLN A 37 13.00 -2.84 -4.10
N VAL A 38 13.82 -2.90 -5.15
CA VAL A 38 13.47 -2.46 -6.50
C VAL A 38 13.00 -3.63 -7.34
N PHE A 39 11.86 -3.45 -8.00
CA PHE A 39 11.27 -4.42 -8.91
C PHE A 39 11.10 -3.78 -10.29
N ASP A 40 11.64 -4.44 -11.32
CA ASP A 40 11.46 -4.02 -12.72
C ASP A 40 10.06 -4.36 -13.25
N GLU A 41 9.38 -5.31 -12.61
CA GLU A 41 8.05 -5.79 -12.97
C GLU A 41 7.01 -5.44 -11.88
N PRO A 42 5.70 -5.49 -12.21
CA PRO A 42 4.65 -5.27 -11.22
C PRO A 42 4.72 -6.26 -10.04
N VAL A 43 4.62 -5.73 -8.82
CA VAL A 43 4.49 -6.54 -7.60
C VAL A 43 3.02 -6.84 -7.34
N ILE A 44 2.64 -8.12 -7.31
CA ILE A 44 1.25 -8.55 -7.07
C ILE A 44 1.15 -9.17 -5.68
N ILE A 45 0.33 -8.56 -4.82
CA ILE A 45 -0.03 -9.07 -3.50
C ILE A 45 -1.46 -9.63 -3.59
N ASN A 46 -1.57 -10.95 -3.55
CA ASN A 46 -2.84 -11.69 -3.72
C ASN A 46 -3.16 -12.65 -2.57
N LYS A 47 -2.41 -12.55 -1.46
CA LYS A 47 -2.56 -13.37 -0.25
C LYS A 47 -2.54 -12.47 0.97
N SER A 48 -3.06 -12.97 2.08
CA SER A 48 -2.98 -12.25 3.34
C SER A 48 -1.54 -12.21 3.83
N PHE A 49 -1.01 -11.02 4.06
CA PHE A 49 0.29 -10.80 4.69
C PHE A 49 0.23 -9.56 5.57
N ALA A 50 0.99 -9.56 6.66
CA ALA A 50 1.35 -8.34 7.36
C ALA A 50 2.77 -7.94 6.94
N LEU A 51 2.93 -6.86 6.18
CA LEU A 51 4.20 -6.29 5.76
C LEU A 51 4.62 -5.22 6.77
N LEU A 52 5.66 -5.50 7.54
CA LEU A 52 6.05 -4.69 8.68
C LEU A 52 7.48 -4.21 8.54
N SER A 53 7.72 -2.91 8.59
CA SER A 53 9.05 -2.37 8.81
C SER A 53 9.24 -1.99 10.29
N GLY A 54 10.16 -2.67 10.97
CA GLY A 54 10.43 -2.49 12.40
C GLY A 54 11.51 -1.45 12.72
N SER A 55 12.11 -0.82 11.72
CA SER A 55 13.21 0.15 11.87
C SER A 55 12.71 1.60 11.90
N GLN A 56 13.56 2.52 12.38
CA GLN A 56 13.32 3.96 12.26
C GLN A 56 13.29 4.43 10.80
N GLU A 57 14.03 3.75 9.92
CA GLU A 57 13.95 3.95 8.48
C GLU A 57 12.92 2.98 7.90
N PRO A 58 11.90 3.46 7.16
CA PRO A 58 10.90 2.58 6.56
C PRO A 58 11.53 1.70 5.48
N ALA A 59 11.05 0.47 5.36
CA ALA A 59 11.35 -0.37 4.21
C ALA A 59 10.72 0.25 2.96
N VAL A 60 11.44 0.23 1.84
CA VAL A 60 10.97 0.81 0.58
C VAL A 60 10.66 -0.31 -0.42
N ILE A 61 9.44 -0.33 -0.94
CA ILE A 61 9.02 -1.17 -2.06
C ILE A 61 8.87 -0.26 -3.28
N LYS A 62 9.77 -0.41 -4.25
CA LYS A 62 9.77 0.37 -5.49
C LYS A 62 9.44 -0.53 -6.67
N ALA A 63 8.34 -0.26 -7.35
CA ALA A 63 7.93 -1.00 -8.54
C ALA A 63 7.16 -0.07 -9.48
N PRO A 64 7.12 -0.34 -10.81
CA PRO A 64 6.27 0.42 -11.72
C PRO A 64 4.78 0.37 -11.32
N LEU A 65 4.35 -0.77 -10.77
CA LEU A 65 3.01 -1.00 -10.24
C LEU A 65 3.07 -1.94 -9.04
N ILE A 66 2.34 -1.59 -7.98
CA ILE A 66 2.13 -2.42 -6.80
C ILE A 66 0.63 -2.71 -6.71
N LYS A 67 0.26 -3.94 -7.01
CA LYS A 67 -1.14 -4.35 -7.16
C LYS A 67 -1.58 -5.22 -6.01
N PHE A 68 -2.58 -4.75 -5.27
CA PHE A 68 -3.34 -5.55 -4.32
C PHE A 68 -4.53 -6.18 -5.07
N ASP A 69 -4.38 -7.47 -5.36
CA ASP A 69 -5.34 -8.26 -6.14
C ASP A 69 -5.69 -9.52 -5.34
N MET A 70 -6.39 -9.30 -4.24
CA MET A 70 -6.77 -10.30 -3.26
C MET A 70 -8.24 -10.68 -3.44
N GLU A 71 -8.54 -11.97 -3.28
CA GLU A 71 -9.92 -12.46 -3.21
C GLU A 71 -10.69 -11.79 -2.05
N PRO A 72 -12.02 -11.61 -2.17
CA PRO A 72 -12.82 -11.11 -1.06
C PRO A 72 -12.60 -11.95 0.21
N SER A 73 -12.43 -11.28 1.37
CA SER A 73 -12.07 -11.87 2.68
C SER A 73 -10.59 -12.13 2.92
N VAL A 74 -9.73 -11.96 1.91
CA VAL A 74 -8.28 -11.90 2.09
C VAL A 74 -7.91 -10.46 2.45
N PHE A 75 -7.02 -10.30 3.42
CA PHE A 75 -6.63 -8.98 3.92
C PHE A 75 -5.12 -8.84 4.04
N CYS A 76 -4.60 -7.68 3.68
CA CYS A 76 -3.20 -7.33 3.87
C CYS A 76 -3.09 -6.16 4.85
N VAL A 77 -2.02 -6.14 5.63
CA VAL A 77 -1.67 -5.01 6.51
C VAL A 77 -0.27 -4.57 6.14
N CYS A 78 -0.08 -3.27 5.95
CA CYS A 78 1.22 -2.66 5.70
C CYS A 78 1.44 -1.60 6.77
N THR A 79 2.56 -1.70 7.49
CA THR A 79 2.91 -0.76 8.57
C THR A 79 4.31 -0.23 8.39
N ASN A 80 4.46 1.10 8.39
CA ASN A 80 5.75 1.79 8.25
C ASN A 80 6.48 1.41 6.94
N VAL A 81 5.74 1.32 5.83
CA VAL A 81 6.29 0.96 4.51
C VAL A 81 6.20 2.16 3.57
N LYS A 82 7.30 2.43 2.85
CA LYS A 82 7.31 3.40 1.75
C LYS A 82 7.08 2.68 0.43
N PHE A 83 6.04 3.10 -0.28
CA PHE A 83 5.72 2.64 -1.63
C PHE A 83 6.16 3.69 -2.64
N ILE A 84 7.00 3.28 -3.59
CA ILE A 84 7.41 4.11 -4.73
C ILE A 84 6.83 3.48 -5.99
N GLY A 85 5.88 4.19 -6.62
CA GLY A 85 5.19 3.72 -7.81
C GLY A 85 3.68 3.86 -7.72
N LYS A 86 2.98 3.38 -8.76
CA LYS A 86 1.52 3.36 -8.82
C LYS A 86 0.99 2.23 -7.96
N ILE A 87 -0.12 2.45 -7.27
CA ILE A 87 -0.80 1.41 -6.50
C ILE A 87 -2.20 1.18 -7.05
N GLU A 88 -2.54 -0.08 -7.26
CA GLU A 88 -3.88 -0.51 -7.63
C GLU A 88 -4.45 -1.46 -6.58
N ILE A 89 -5.69 -1.23 -6.17
CA ILE A 89 -6.41 -2.06 -5.20
C ILE A 89 -7.73 -2.48 -5.84
N VAL A 90 -7.84 -3.77 -6.18
CA VAL A 90 -8.90 -4.28 -7.06
C VAL A 90 -9.59 -5.52 -6.50
N ASN A 91 -10.64 -5.99 -7.18
CA ASN A 91 -11.31 -7.27 -6.93
C ASN A 91 -11.89 -7.45 -5.51
N GLY A 92 -12.25 -6.35 -4.86
CA GLY A 92 -12.77 -6.42 -3.49
C GLY A 92 -11.70 -6.59 -2.43
N SER A 93 -10.44 -6.34 -2.78
CA SER A 93 -9.31 -6.36 -1.86
C SER A 93 -9.57 -5.50 -0.63
N THR A 94 -9.14 -6.02 0.51
CA THR A 94 -9.12 -5.29 1.78
C THR A 94 -7.67 -5.15 2.21
N VAL A 95 -7.17 -3.92 2.28
CA VAL A 95 -5.80 -3.65 2.74
C VAL A 95 -5.80 -2.50 3.73
N THR A 96 -5.03 -2.64 4.81
CA THR A 96 -4.79 -1.55 5.77
C THR A 96 -3.38 -1.04 5.59
N PHE A 97 -3.24 0.26 5.41
CA PHE A 97 -1.98 0.98 5.46
C PHE A 97 -1.98 1.85 6.71
N GLU A 98 -0.96 1.67 7.54
CA GLU A 98 -0.75 2.44 8.75
C GLU A 98 0.67 3.01 8.76
N ASP A 99 0.80 4.32 8.90
CA ASP A 99 2.10 5.01 8.90
C ASP A 99 2.92 4.73 7.61
N CYS A 100 2.23 4.62 6.47
CA CYS A 100 2.85 4.33 5.19
C CYS A 100 3.10 5.60 4.38
N HIS A 101 4.13 5.57 3.54
CA HIS A 101 4.48 6.65 2.62
C HIS A 101 4.16 6.25 1.19
N PHE A 102 3.59 7.17 0.42
CA PHE A 102 3.23 6.99 -0.98
C PHE A 102 3.89 8.09 -1.81
N TYR A 103 4.76 7.68 -2.72
CA TYR A 103 5.53 8.54 -3.61
C TYR A 103 5.53 8.00 -5.06
N CYS A 104 5.56 8.87 -6.07
CA CYS A 104 5.68 8.45 -7.46
C CYS A 104 6.66 9.36 -8.21
N GLU A 105 7.72 8.76 -8.77
CA GLU A 105 8.73 9.47 -9.58
C GLU A 105 8.21 9.83 -10.97
N GLU A 106 7.23 9.08 -11.45
CA GLU A 106 6.63 9.26 -12.77
C GLU A 106 5.33 10.05 -12.68
N GLU A 107 4.92 10.68 -13.78
CA GLU A 107 3.58 11.25 -13.88
C GLU A 107 2.52 10.13 -13.75
N CYS A 108 1.62 10.30 -12.78
CA CYS A 108 0.52 9.37 -12.54
C CYS A 108 -0.79 10.14 -12.33
N PRO A 109 -1.88 9.83 -13.06
CA PRO A 109 -3.15 10.53 -12.86
C PRO A 109 -3.68 10.40 -11.43
N ALA A 110 -3.40 9.25 -10.78
CA ALA A 110 -3.54 9.05 -9.36
C ALA A 110 -2.43 8.14 -8.84
N ILE A 111 -1.94 8.38 -7.61
CA ILE A 111 -0.94 7.50 -6.98
C ILE A 111 -1.56 6.20 -6.47
N VAL A 112 -2.79 6.27 -5.95
CA VAL A 112 -3.58 5.08 -5.58
C VAL A 112 -4.89 5.07 -6.37
N THR A 113 -5.14 3.98 -7.07
CA THR A 113 -6.42 3.69 -7.71
C THR A 113 -7.13 2.54 -6.99
N VAL A 114 -8.40 2.76 -6.61
CA VAL A 114 -9.21 1.81 -5.88
C VAL A 114 -10.44 1.46 -6.72
N THR A 115 -10.58 0.18 -7.08
CA THR A 115 -11.72 -0.32 -7.88
C THR A 115 -12.48 -1.37 -7.09
N ASP A 116 -13.74 -1.08 -6.75
CA ASP A 116 -14.65 -1.97 -6.02
C ASP A 116 -14.02 -2.67 -4.79
N SER A 117 -13.16 -1.92 -4.08
CA SER A 117 -12.36 -2.39 -2.95
C SER A 117 -12.50 -1.46 -1.74
N SER A 118 -12.05 -1.93 -0.57
CA SER A 118 -12.27 -1.22 0.70
C SER A 118 -10.98 -1.10 1.53
N PRO A 119 -9.99 -0.33 1.04
CA PRO A 119 -8.76 -0.07 1.79
C PRO A 119 -8.99 0.86 2.98
N THR A 120 -8.12 0.75 3.97
CA THR A 120 -8.00 1.70 5.08
C THR A 120 -6.63 2.35 5.02
N PHE A 121 -6.60 3.68 5.06
CA PHE A 121 -5.38 4.49 5.18
C PHE A 121 -5.47 5.27 6.49
N ARG A 122 -4.45 5.12 7.34
CA ARG A 122 -4.39 5.77 8.65
C ARG A 122 -2.98 6.31 8.90
N ILE A 123 -2.87 7.60 9.23
CA ILE A 123 -1.57 8.24 9.53
C ILE A 123 -0.60 8.11 8.33
N CYS A 124 -1.14 8.00 7.12
CA CYS A 124 -0.31 7.84 5.93
C CYS A 124 0.14 9.20 5.39
N HIS A 125 1.27 9.19 4.68
CA HIS A 125 1.80 10.35 3.98
C HIS A 125 1.84 10.13 2.47
N PHE A 126 1.05 10.90 1.73
CA PHE A 126 1.04 10.94 0.28
C PHE A 126 1.83 12.18 -0.16
N HIS A 127 2.94 12.02 -0.87
CA HIS A 127 3.78 13.18 -1.17
C HIS A 127 4.52 13.11 -2.50
N ASP A 128 4.80 14.28 -3.06
CA ASP A 128 5.66 14.50 -4.22
C ASP A 128 5.23 13.70 -5.47
N PHE A 129 4.01 13.91 -5.96
CA PHE A 129 3.54 13.35 -7.23
C PHE A 129 2.58 14.30 -7.95
N ALA A 130 2.57 14.20 -9.28
CA ALA A 130 1.68 14.98 -10.13
C ALA A 130 0.37 14.23 -10.39
N GLY A 131 -0.62 14.36 -9.51
CA GLY A 131 -1.94 13.74 -9.69
C GLY A 131 -2.84 13.78 -8.47
N VAL A 132 -3.89 12.96 -8.50
CA VAL A 132 -4.81 12.71 -7.38
C VAL A 132 -4.15 11.78 -6.35
N GLY A 133 -4.42 12.00 -5.07
CA GLY A 133 -3.98 11.09 -4.01
C GLY A 133 -4.62 9.71 -4.12
N VAL A 134 -5.90 9.60 -3.80
CA VAL A 134 -6.64 8.34 -3.90
C VAL A 134 -7.85 8.51 -4.82
N ASN A 135 -7.91 7.72 -5.89
CA ASN A 135 -9.00 7.75 -6.86
C ASN A 135 -9.87 6.49 -6.74
N TYR A 136 -11.13 6.67 -6.35
CA TYR A 136 -12.09 5.56 -6.20
C TYR A 136 -12.98 5.40 -7.42
N PHE A 137 -13.23 4.14 -7.82
CA PHE A 137 -14.16 3.71 -8.85
C PHE A 137 -15.11 2.62 -8.33
N GLY A 138 -16.30 2.53 -8.93
CA GLY A 138 -17.29 1.50 -8.62
C GLY A 138 -18.23 1.86 -7.46
N THR A 139 -18.48 0.89 -6.59
CA THR A 139 -19.54 0.96 -5.57
C THR A 139 -19.02 0.91 -4.14
N LYS A 140 -17.84 0.34 -3.93
CA LYS A 140 -17.22 0.28 -2.60
C LYS A 140 -16.48 1.57 -2.26
N GLY A 141 -16.29 1.78 -0.96
CA GLY A 141 -15.46 2.84 -0.42
C GLY A 141 -14.44 2.28 0.55
N GLY A 142 -13.51 3.13 0.97
CA GLY A 142 -12.55 2.85 2.02
C GLY A 142 -12.64 3.86 3.17
N ILE A 143 -11.67 3.79 4.06
CA ILE A 143 -11.47 4.75 5.15
C ILE A 143 -10.13 5.45 4.90
N ILE A 144 -10.13 6.78 4.95
CA ILE A 144 -8.91 7.58 4.87
C ILE A 144 -8.95 8.57 6.02
N THR A 145 -8.12 8.37 7.04
CA THR A 145 -8.12 9.24 8.22
C THR A 145 -6.72 9.62 8.66
N ASP A 146 -6.59 10.82 9.20
CA ASP A 146 -5.33 11.31 9.78
C ASP A 146 -4.16 11.32 8.76
N CYS A 147 -4.45 11.39 7.47
CA CYS A 147 -3.45 11.35 6.41
C CYS A 147 -3.01 12.76 6.00
N THR A 148 -1.76 12.89 5.57
CA THR A 148 -1.21 14.11 4.97
C THR A 148 -0.99 13.91 3.48
N PHE A 149 -1.36 14.92 2.69
CA PHE A 149 -1.13 15.00 1.24
C PHE A 149 -0.27 16.24 0.97
N GLU A 150 1.02 16.06 0.71
CA GLU A 150 2.00 17.15 0.59
C GLU A 150 2.54 17.24 -0.84
N ASN A 151 2.61 18.46 -1.40
CA ASN A 151 3.15 18.68 -2.74
C ASN A 151 2.48 17.82 -3.83
N ILE A 152 1.13 17.80 -3.80
CA ILE A 152 0.30 17.11 -4.79
C ILE A 152 -0.41 18.14 -5.68
N SER A 153 -0.49 17.88 -6.98
CA SER A 153 -1.15 18.80 -7.93
C SER A 153 -2.67 18.61 -8.01
N GLY A 154 -3.19 17.41 -7.75
CA GLY A 154 -4.60 17.06 -7.83
C GLY A 154 -5.36 17.11 -6.50
N GLU A 155 -6.57 16.57 -6.50
CA GLU A 155 -7.38 16.39 -5.28
C GLU A 155 -6.78 15.33 -4.35
N MET A 156 -6.99 15.46 -3.04
CA MET A 156 -6.57 14.40 -2.10
C MET A 156 -7.31 13.09 -2.39
N ILE A 157 -8.63 13.19 -2.61
CA ILE A 157 -9.51 12.05 -2.82
C ILE A 157 -10.49 12.39 -3.94
N MET A 158 -10.45 11.61 -5.01
CA MET A 158 -11.43 11.68 -6.10
C MET A 158 -12.39 10.49 -5.99
N LYS A 159 -13.68 10.77 -6.20
CA LYS A 159 -14.75 9.77 -6.14
C LYS A 159 -15.43 9.72 -7.49
N ASN A 160 -15.34 8.59 -8.17
CA ASN A 160 -16.09 8.31 -9.39
C ASN A 160 -17.20 7.31 -9.11
N ASP A 161 -18.19 7.27 -10.01
CA ASP A 161 -19.37 6.41 -9.92
C ASP A 161 -20.14 6.57 -8.59
N ASN A 162 -20.38 5.45 -7.88
CA ASN A 162 -21.13 5.41 -6.64
C ASN A 162 -20.23 5.20 -5.41
N ALA A 163 -18.91 5.37 -5.57
CA ALA A 163 -17.96 5.14 -4.48
C ALA A 163 -18.17 6.16 -3.34
N LYS A 164 -18.23 5.64 -2.11
CA LYS A 164 -18.48 6.45 -0.90
C LYS A 164 -17.41 6.21 0.17
N PRO A 165 -16.13 6.58 -0.07
CA PRO A 165 -15.13 6.51 0.97
C PRO A 165 -15.45 7.49 2.11
N PHE A 166 -15.20 7.05 3.34
CA PHE A 166 -15.17 7.90 4.51
C PHE A 166 -13.80 8.58 4.58
N SER A 167 -13.79 9.90 4.78
CA SER A 167 -12.59 10.71 4.85
C SER A 167 -12.74 11.73 5.97
N ASP A 168 -11.80 11.75 6.91
CA ASP A 168 -11.84 12.65 8.05
C ASP A 168 -10.42 13.00 8.54
N HIS A 169 -10.23 14.17 9.15
CA HIS A 169 -8.93 14.62 9.69
C HIS A 169 -7.73 14.55 8.71
N ASN A 170 -7.97 14.66 7.41
CA ASN A 170 -6.91 14.67 6.39
C ASN A 170 -6.46 16.10 6.08
N THR A 171 -5.17 16.30 5.83
CA THR A 171 -4.59 17.62 5.53
C THR A 171 -3.93 17.62 4.16
N LYS A 172 -4.18 18.66 3.35
CA LYS A 172 -3.41 18.97 2.15
C LYS A 172 -2.44 20.12 2.44
N LYS A 173 -1.17 19.97 2.06
CA LYS A 173 -0.10 20.97 2.24
C LYS A 173 0.54 21.31 0.90
#